data_AF-A0A1E2UQ16-F1
#
_entry.id   AF-A0A1E2UQ16-F1
#
_cell.length_a   1.000
_cell.length_b   1.000
_cell.length_c   1.000
_cell.angle_alpha   90.00
_cell.angle_beta   90.00
_cell.angle_gamma   90.00
#
_symmetry.space_group_name_H-M   'P 1'
#
loop_
_entity.id
_entity.type
_entity.pdbx_description
1 polymer ?
#
loop_
_entity_poly.entity_id
_entity_poly.type
_entity_poly.pdbx_seq_one_letter_code
_entity_poly.pdbx_strand_id
1 'polypeptide(L)'
;MRLFFALFALIISASVSADQLRIATWNIENLGTYGRGSDGGHGEADLPLRTKEQLNDIADFIRDDLGSDVIALQEIGISHAYGPVSRNTQLDAIVKKLGSSWKYYLPPVPYNHTPDSMYVGYLWNTEKVKAIAIAPMRVPQVSLAGAALFPRTPVIGYFEANDKDEESELNDFALVNVNLAPGQHNDENHLIAMTLIEYRLDDALTAMNINEEDRIILGDFNDNPQKVSETGTLKYSPAMYYHMAFKGYMDYVPADFKSTRMDTELDSIVDHVLVSQAAQRHLFGNRAFLWLPENAPESFAEWRETFSNHFPISVVMNITEDDDED
;
A
#
# COMPACT_ATOMS: atom_id res chain seq x y z
N MET A 1 -27.77 40.83 -50.99
CA MET A 1 -27.47 40.61 -49.56
C MET A 1 -27.38 39.10 -49.36
N ARG A 2 -26.16 38.52 -49.38
CA ARG A 2 -25.93 37.07 -49.26
C ARG A 2 -25.59 36.78 -47.80
N LEU A 3 -26.47 36.04 -47.10
CA LEU A 3 -26.16 35.52 -45.77
C LEU A 3 -25.30 34.26 -45.92
N PHE A 4 -24.05 34.35 -45.43
CA PHE A 4 -23.21 33.21 -45.13
C PHE A 4 -23.70 32.60 -43.81
N PHE A 5 -24.27 31.41 -43.85
CA PHE A 5 -24.42 30.57 -42.67
C PHE A 5 -23.11 29.79 -42.49
N ALA A 6 -22.28 30.24 -41.57
CA ALA A 6 -21.14 29.47 -41.10
C ALA A 6 -21.67 28.38 -40.15
N LEU A 7 -21.63 27.13 -40.62
CA LEU A 7 -21.90 25.95 -39.82
C LEU A 7 -20.67 25.72 -38.91
N PHE A 8 -20.76 26.16 -37.66
CA PHE A 8 -19.79 25.80 -36.62
C PHE A 8 -20.00 24.32 -36.30
N ALA A 9 -19.13 23.45 -36.80
CA ALA A 9 -19.03 22.08 -36.33
C ALA A 9 -18.47 22.12 -34.90
N LEU A 10 -19.34 21.91 -33.92
CA LEU A 10 -18.97 21.66 -32.54
C LEU A 10 -18.29 20.28 -32.51
N ILE A 11 -16.96 20.25 -32.53
CA ILE A 11 -16.22 19.04 -32.16
C ILE A 11 -16.39 18.93 -30.64
N ILE A 12 -17.40 18.17 -30.24
CA ILE A 12 -17.48 17.65 -28.87
C ILE A 12 -16.35 16.63 -28.81
N SER A 13 -15.17 17.05 -28.35
CA SER A 13 -14.19 16.11 -27.82
C SER A 13 -14.88 15.42 -26.66
N ALA A 14 -15.39 14.21 -26.90
CA ALA A 14 -15.71 13.29 -25.84
C ALA A 14 -14.40 13.11 -25.06
N SER A 15 -14.29 13.77 -23.91
CA SER A 15 -13.31 13.40 -22.91
C SER A 15 -13.67 11.98 -22.52
N VAL A 16 -13.04 11.00 -23.16
CA VAL A 16 -13.00 9.65 -22.62
C VAL A 16 -12.41 9.85 -21.23
N SER A 17 -13.26 9.75 -20.20
CA SER A 17 -12.78 9.65 -18.84
C SER A 17 -11.91 8.40 -18.86
N ALA A 18 -10.59 8.57 -18.80
CA ALA A 18 -9.71 7.42 -18.64
C ALA A 18 -10.19 6.69 -17.40
N ASP A 19 -10.48 5.40 -17.54
CA ASP A 19 -10.73 4.57 -16.37
C ASP A 19 -9.47 4.61 -15.50
N GLN A 20 -9.64 4.64 -14.18
CA GLN A 20 -8.54 4.79 -13.24
C GLN A 20 -8.53 3.62 -12.26
N LEU A 21 -7.33 3.20 -11.87
CA LEU A 21 -7.11 2.28 -10.77
C LEU A 21 -6.64 3.05 -9.55
N ARG A 22 -7.20 2.74 -8.39
CA ARG A 22 -6.71 3.24 -7.11
C ARG A 22 -5.94 2.14 -6.38
N ILE A 23 -4.67 2.41 -6.12
CA ILE A 23 -3.76 1.52 -5.41
C ILE A 23 -3.48 2.12 -4.05
N ALA A 24 -3.78 1.39 -2.97
CA ALA A 24 -3.57 1.85 -1.61
C ALA A 24 -2.54 1.01 -0.84
N THR A 25 -1.91 1.64 0.14
CA THR A 25 -1.26 0.97 1.27
C THR A 25 -2.07 1.21 2.53
N TRP A 26 -2.24 0.16 3.35
CA TRP A 26 -2.90 0.30 4.62
C TRP A 26 -2.44 -0.73 5.65
N ASN A 27 -1.80 -0.23 6.71
CA ASN A 27 -1.55 -0.99 7.92
C ASN A 27 -2.86 -1.07 8.71
N ILE A 28 -3.46 -2.25 8.78
CA ILE A 28 -4.69 -2.47 9.56
C ILE A 28 -4.28 -3.03 10.91
N GLU A 29 -4.10 -2.14 11.88
CA GLU A 29 -3.51 -2.41 13.20
C GLU A 29 -3.92 -3.80 13.72
N ASN A 30 -2.93 -4.70 13.81
CA ASN A 30 -3.05 -6.06 14.34
C ASN A 30 -4.33 -6.80 13.87
N LEU A 31 -4.62 -6.86 12.57
CA LEU A 31 -5.83 -7.53 12.06
C LEU A 31 -5.77 -9.04 12.31
N GLY A 32 -6.62 -9.52 13.21
CA GLY A 32 -6.68 -10.93 13.60
C GLY A 32 -5.60 -11.38 14.59
N THR A 33 -4.85 -10.45 15.19
CA THR A 33 -3.93 -10.70 16.32
C THR A 33 -4.30 -9.83 17.53
N TYR A 34 -3.73 -10.15 18.68
CA TYR A 34 -3.80 -9.28 19.86
C TYR A 34 -2.76 -8.17 19.78
N GLY A 35 -2.92 -7.11 20.58
CA GLY A 35 -1.94 -6.00 20.66
C GLY A 35 -2.41 -4.68 20.06
N ARG A 36 -3.64 -4.61 19.54
CA ARG A 36 -4.24 -3.33 19.12
C ARG A 36 -4.28 -2.33 20.29
N GLY A 37 -3.98 -1.06 20.03
CA GLY A 37 -4.00 -0.01 21.05
C GLY A 37 -2.70 0.16 21.84
N SER A 38 -1.69 -0.72 21.67
CA SER A 38 -0.47 -0.72 22.51
C SER A 38 0.45 0.47 22.28
N ASP A 39 0.46 1.03 21.07
CA ASP A 39 1.47 2.03 20.64
C ASP A 39 1.12 3.46 21.08
N GLY A 40 0.18 3.62 22.03
CA GLY A 40 -0.29 4.91 22.51
C GLY A 40 -1.05 5.70 21.44
N GLY A 41 -1.20 7.02 21.63
CA GLY A 41 -1.96 7.89 20.72
C GLY A 41 -3.45 8.03 21.08
N HIS A 42 -4.28 8.27 20.08
CA HIS A 42 -5.72 8.44 20.25
C HIS A 42 -6.42 7.07 20.39
N GLY A 43 -7.35 6.95 21.34
CA GLY A 43 -8.13 5.73 21.60
C GLY A 43 -7.79 5.02 22.92
N GLU A 44 -8.44 3.88 23.15
CA GLU A 44 -8.18 3.01 24.30
C GLU A 44 -6.95 2.12 24.07
N ALA A 45 -6.26 1.76 25.15
CA ALA A 45 -5.20 0.74 25.13
C ALA A 45 -5.82 -0.67 25.11
N ASP A 46 -5.10 -1.64 24.55
CA ASP A 46 -5.48 -3.06 24.53
C ASP A 46 -6.87 -3.33 23.93
N LEU A 47 -7.14 -2.73 22.76
CA LEU A 47 -8.38 -2.93 22.03
C LEU A 47 -8.59 -4.41 21.69
N PRO A 48 -9.83 -4.92 21.78
CA PRO A 48 -10.11 -6.31 21.43
C PRO A 48 -9.98 -6.54 19.92
N LEU A 49 -10.03 -7.82 19.53
CA LEU A 49 -10.25 -8.20 18.15
C LEU A 49 -11.53 -7.55 17.61
N ARG A 50 -11.48 -7.08 16.36
CA ARG A 50 -12.62 -6.45 15.69
C ARG A 50 -13.87 -7.34 15.68
N THR A 51 -15.01 -6.73 15.98
CA THR A 51 -16.32 -7.39 15.90
C THR A 51 -16.76 -7.58 14.45
N LYS A 52 -17.81 -8.39 14.23
CA LYS A 52 -18.38 -8.58 12.89
C LYS A 52 -18.87 -7.27 12.27
N GLU A 53 -19.43 -6.37 13.08
CA GLU A 53 -19.93 -5.06 12.61
C GLU A 53 -18.75 -4.20 12.12
N GLN A 54 -17.71 -4.08 12.93
CA GLN A 54 -16.48 -3.37 12.55
C GLN A 54 -15.81 -3.95 11.30
N LEU A 55 -15.82 -5.27 11.12
CA LEU A 55 -15.31 -5.90 9.90
C LEU A 55 -16.19 -5.62 8.68
N ASN A 56 -17.49 -5.46 8.86
CA ASN A 56 -18.37 -5.00 7.79
C ASN A 56 -18.10 -3.53 7.46
N ASP A 57 -17.88 -2.69 8.46
CA ASP A 57 -17.58 -1.28 8.28
C ASP A 57 -16.27 -1.08 7.54
N ILE A 58 -15.22 -1.87 7.84
CA ILE A 58 -13.98 -1.90 7.06
C ILE A 58 -14.25 -2.26 5.61
N ALA A 59 -15.08 -3.28 5.35
CA ALA A 59 -15.40 -3.69 3.98
C ALA A 59 -16.21 -2.62 3.23
N ASP A 60 -17.18 -1.99 3.90
CA ASP A 60 -17.98 -0.91 3.31
C ASP A 60 -17.10 0.32 3.05
N PHE A 61 -16.22 0.69 3.98
CA PHE A 61 -15.20 1.73 3.83
C PHE A 61 -14.26 1.49 2.63
N ILE A 62 -13.71 0.27 2.50
CA ILE A 62 -12.83 -0.10 1.37
C ILE A 62 -13.54 0.13 0.03
N ARG A 63 -14.82 -0.24 -0.07
CA ARG A 63 -15.60 -0.18 -1.30
C ARG A 63 -16.10 1.23 -1.62
N ASP A 64 -16.67 1.91 -0.63
CA ASP A 64 -17.49 3.10 -0.85
C ASP A 64 -16.71 4.41 -0.66
N ASP A 65 -15.80 4.45 0.31
CA ASP A 65 -15.09 5.67 0.69
C ASP A 65 -13.65 5.69 0.18
N LEU A 66 -12.90 4.62 0.46
CA LEU A 66 -11.53 4.48 -0.02
C LEU A 66 -11.55 4.25 -1.54
N GLY A 67 -12.49 3.45 -2.03
CA GLY A 67 -12.66 3.16 -3.46
C GLY A 67 -11.41 2.57 -4.11
N SER A 68 -10.67 1.74 -3.36
CA SER A 68 -9.44 1.10 -3.85
C SER A 68 -9.73 -0.12 -4.71
N ASP A 69 -8.85 -0.40 -5.66
CA ASP A 69 -8.87 -1.60 -6.50
C ASP A 69 -7.81 -2.62 -6.08
N VAL A 70 -6.69 -2.12 -5.55
CA VAL A 70 -5.61 -2.91 -4.94
C VAL A 70 -5.22 -2.28 -3.62
N ILE A 71 -5.05 -3.11 -2.58
CA ILE A 71 -4.60 -2.69 -1.26
C ILE A 71 -3.42 -3.58 -0.84
N ALA A 72 -2.26 -2.98 -0.65
CA ALA A 72 -1.17 -3.56 0.12
C ALA A 72 -1.51 -3.48 1.60
N LEU A 73 -1.73 -4.65 2.21
CA LEU A 73 -2.14 -4.79 3.60
C LEU A 73 -0.93 -5.06 4.48
N GLN A 74 -0.84 -4.40 5.62
CA GLN A 74 0.16 -4.70 6.66
C GLN A 74 -0.50 -5.07 7.99
N GLU A 75 0.28 -5.70 8.86
CA GLU A 75 -0.14 -6.18 10.20
C GLU A 75 -1.25 -7.23 10.21
N ILE A 76 -1.21 -8.14 9.24
CA ILE A 76 -2.22 -9.19 9.14
C ILE A 76 -1.73 -10.44 9.87
N GLY A 77 -2.48 -10.87 10.89
CA GLY A 77 -2.27 -12.15 11.54
C GLY A 77 -2.56 -13.33 10.63
N ILE A 78 -2.02 -14.51 10.94
CA ILE A 78 -2.35 -15.74 10.22
C ILE A 78 -3.07 -16.70 11.16
N SER A 79 -4.28 -17.09 10.76
CA SER A 79 -5.13 -18.02 11.50
C SER A 79 -4.93 -19.47 11.04
N HIS A 80 -4.67 -19.68 9.74
CA HIS A 80 -4.54 -20.99 9.12
C HIS A 80 -3.61 -20.92 7.91
N ALA A 81 -2.83 -21.97 7.67
CA ALA A 81 -1.95 -22.10 6.51
C ALA A 81 -2.42 -23.24 5.60
N TYR A 82 -2.52 -22.96 4.29
CA TYR A 82 -2.95 -23.90 3.26
C TYR A 82 -1.88 -24.03 2.17
N GLY A 83 -0.76 -24.71 2.49
CA GLY A 83 0.31 -24.97 1.53
C GLY A 83 0.93 -23.69 0.97
N PRO A 84 0.63 -23.28 -0.29
CA PRO A 84 1.20 -22.08 -0.90
C PRO A 84 0.65 -20.73 -0.38
N VAL A 85 -0.44 -20.72 0.39
CA VAL A 85 -1.09 -19.49 0.87
C VAL A 85 -1.56 -19.62 2.31
N SER A 86 -1.74 -18.49 2.99
CA SER A 86 -2.28 -18.42 4.34
C SER A 86 -3.61 -17.67 4.40
N ARG A 87 -4.35 -17.82 5.51
CA ARG A 87 -5.66 -17.20 5.73
C ARG A 87 -5.78 -16.53 7.09
N ASN A 88 -6.67 -15.54 7.16
CA ASN A 88 -6.98 -14.77 8.35
C ASN A 88 -8.50 -14.68 8.46
N THR A 89 -9.06 -15.15 9.57
CA THR A 89 -10.52 -15.21 9.78
C THR A 89 -11.21 -13.85 9.69
N GLN A 90 -10.56 -12.76 10.10
CA GLN A 90 -11.13 -11.41 10.02
C GLN A 90 -11.09 -10.87 8.58
N LEU A 91 -9.98 -11.08 7.87
CA LEU A 91 -9.85 -10.74 6.45
C LEU A 91 -10.80 -11.58 5.59
N ASP A 92 -11.02 -12.86 5.93
CA ASP A 92 -12.04 -13.70 5.30
C ASP A 92 -13.44 -13.08 5.41
N ALA A 93 -13.78 -12.52 6.57
CA ALA A 93 -15.06 -11.86 6.78
C ALA A 93 -15.18 -10.55 5.98
N ILE A 94 -14.11 -9.74 5.95
CA ILE A 94 -14.04 -8.52 5.13
C ILE A 94 -14.25 -8.86 3.64
N VAL A 95 -13.46 -9.80 3.11
CA VAL A 95 -13.55 -10.22 1.69
C VAL A 95 -14.92 -10.80 1.36
N LYS A 96 -15.50 -11.60 2.26
CA LYS A 96 -16.86 -12.14 2.07
C LYS A 96 -17.91 -11.03 1.96
N LYS A 97 -17.76 -9.95 2.73
CA LYS A 97 -18.67 -8.79 2.71
C LYS A 97 -18.43 -7.90 1.48
N LEU A 98 -17.17 -7.75 1.04
CA LEU A 98 -16.80 -7.05 -0.19
C LEU A 98 -17.40 -7.71 -1.44
N GLY A 99 -17.47 -9.04 -1.47
CA GLY A 99 -18.12 -9.81 -2.52
C GLY A 99 -17.17 -10.74 -3.27
N SER A 100 -17.71 -11.52 -4.21
CA SER A 100 -16.96 -12.58 -4.91
C SER A 100 -15.88 -12.08 -5.87
N SER A 101 -15.94 -10.80 -6.25
CA SER A 101 -14.89 -10.16 -7.05
C SER A 101 -13.63 -9.86 -6.24
N TRP A 102 -13.68 -9.91 -4.91
CA TRP A 102 -12.54 -9.59 -4.08
C TRP A 102 -11.75 -10.85 -3.71
N LYS A 103 -10.42 -10.75 -3.84
CA LYS A 103 -9.48 -11.81 -3.48
C LYS A 103 -8.35 -11.22 -2.67
N TYR A 104 -7.69 -12.06 -1.88
CA TYR A 104 -6.52 -11.66 -1.13
C TYR A 104 -5.46 -12.75 -1.12
N TYR A 105 -4.22 -12.33 -0.89
CA TYR A 105 -3.04 -13.16 -0.75
C TYR A 105 -2.35 -12.86 0.58
N LEU A 106 -2.01 -13.91 1.33
CA LEU A 106 -1.07 -13.87 2.44
C LEU A 106 0.00 -14.94 2.20
N PRO A 107 1.28 -14.63 2.48
CA PRO A 107 2.37 -15.55 2.22
C PRO A 107 2.25 -16.84 3.05
N PRO A 108 2.81 -17.95 2.57
CA PRO A 108 2.86 -19.17 3.36
C PRO A 108 3.71 -18.95 4.62
N VAL A 109 3.28 -19.54 5.73
CA VAL A 109 4.01 -19.48 7.00
C VAL A 109 4.69 -20.81 7.32
N PRO A 110 5.84 -20.77 8.01
CA PRO A 110 6.44 -22.00 8.50
C PRO A 110 5.53 -22.66 9.55
N TYR A 111 5.67 -23.98 9.69
CA TYR A 111 4.85 -24.79 10.62
C TYR A 111 4.91 -24.30 12.08
N ASN A 112 6.01 -23.64 12.47
CA ASN A 112 6.25 -23.11 13.80
C ASN A 112 6.00 -21.60 13.92
N HIS A 113 5.18 -20.99 13.06
CA HIS A 113 4.81 -19.59 13.21
C HIS A 113 4.13 -19.33 14.56
N THR A 114 4.40 -18.16 15.14
CA THR A 114 3.77 -17.74 16.38
C THR A 114 2.42 -17.07 16.09
N PRO A 115 1.39 -17.27 16.91
CA PRO A 115 0.07 -16.64 16.72
C PRO A 115 0.10 -15.10 16.65
N ASP A 116 1.11 -14.49 17.27
CA ASP A 116 1.30 -13.03 17.29
C ASP A 116 2.18 -12.52 16.14
N SER A 117 2.60 -13.41 15.22
CA SER A 117 3.32 -12.97 14.02
C SER A 117 2.38 -12.24 13.08
N MET A 118 2.85 -11.08 12.64
CA MET A 118 2.19 -10.24 11.65
C MET A 118 2.84 -10.41 10.28
N TYR A 119 2.05 -10.25 9.23
CA TYR A 119 2.47 -10.43 7.85
C TYR A 119 1.96 -9.28 6.97
N VAL A 120 2.53 -9.18 5.78
CA VAL A 120 2.08 -8.29 4.72
C VAL A 120 1.46 -9.11 3.58
N GLY A 121 0.55 -8.51 2.83
CA GLY A 121 -0.14 -9.19 1.73
C GLY A 121 -0.92 -8.24 0.84
N TYR A 122 -1.79 -8.78 0.00
CA TYR A 122 -2.60 -7.98 -0.93
C TYR A 122 -4.06 -8.35 -0.84
N LEU A 123 -4.93 -7.35 -1.03
CA LEU A 123 -6.36 -7.48 -1.27
C LEU A 123 -6.67 -6.74 -2.58
N TRP A 124 -7.41 -7.35 -3.49
CA TRP A 124 -7.69 -6.71 -4.79
C TRP A 124 -9.07 -7.10 -5.35
N ASN A 125 -9.59 -6.22 -6.20
CA ASN A 125 -10.83 -6.39 -6.94
C ASN A 125 -10.55 -6.99 -8.33
N THR A 126 -10.96 -8.23 -8.56
CA THR A 126 -10.74 -8.95 -9.83
C THR A 126 -11.55 -8.40 -11.00
N GLU A 127 -12.50 -7.50 -10.76
CA GLU A 127 -13.19 -6.81 -11.84
C GLU A 127 -12.38 -5.66 -12.43
N LYS A 128 -11.33 -5.22 -11.73
CA LYS A 128 -10.51 -4.06 -12.10
C LYS A 128 -9.05 -4.41 -12.35
N VAL A 129 -8.53 -5.46 -11.71
CA VAL A 129 -7.18 -5.95 -11.97
C VAL A 129 -7.10 -7.47 -11.96
N LYS A 130 -6.15 -8.02 -12.71
CA LYS A 130 -5.77 -9.43 -12.69
C LYS A 130 -4.42 -9.56 -12.00
N ALA A 131 -4.36 -10.32 -10.91
CA ALA A 131 -3.10 -10.67 -10.27
C ALA A 131 -2.45 -11.85 -11.01
N ILE A 132 -1.33 -11.61 -11.67
CA ILE A 132 -0.61 -12.59 -12.48
C ILE A 132 0.31 -13.44 -11.60
N ALA A 133 1.09 -12.78 -10.75
CA ALA A 133 1.96 -13.43 -9.80
C ALA A 133 1.99 -12.63 -8.49
N ILE A 134 1.97 -13.35 -7.36
CA ILE A 134 2.20 -12.76 -6.04
C ILE A 134 3.05 -13.75 -5.24
N ALA A 135 4.15 -13.27 -4.67
CA ALA A 135 5.01 -14.12 -3.83
C ALA A 135 5.80 -13.31 -2.79
N PRO A 136 6.23 -13.95 -1.68
CA PRO A 136 7.23 -13.36 -0.80
C PRO A 136 8.55 -13.16 -1.55
N MET A 137 9.17 -11.99 -1.36
CA MET A 137 10.50 -11.71 -1.90
C MET A 137 11.57 -12.58 -1.22
N ARG A 138 12.58 -12.98 -1.99
CA ARG A 138 13.75 -13.71 -1.47
C ARG A 138 14.77 -12.74 -0.89
N VAL A 139 14.49 -12.25 0.32
CA VAL A 139 15.40 -11.37 1.07
C VAL A 139 16.22 -12.15 2.11
N PRO A 140 17.46 -11.72 2.40
CA PRO A 140 18.29 -12.40 3.38
C PRO A 140 17.73 -12.24 4.81
N GLN A 141 17.75 -13.33 5.58
CA GLN A 141 17.37 -13.35 6.99
C GLN A 141 18.55 -12.90 7.85
N VAL A 142 18.76 -11.59 7.94
CA VAL A 142 19.91 -10.97 8.62
C VAL A 142 19.40 -10.01 9.70
N SER A 143 20.10 -10.00 10.85
CA SER A 143 19.91 -9.01 11.89
C SER A 143 21.09 -8.04 11.90
N LEU A 144 20.80 -6.74 11.99
CA LEU A 144 21.78 -5.67 12.15
C LEU A 144 21.35 -4.75 13.31
N ALA A 145 22.34 -4.24 14.04
CA ALA A 145 22.12 -3.42 15.24
C ALA A 145 21.16 -4.06 16.29
N GLY A 146 21.09 -5.39 16.35
CA GLY A 146 20.25 -6.12 17.31
C GLY A 146 18.79 -6.34 16.87
N ALA A 147 18.39 -5.86 15.70
CA ALA A 147 17.06 -6.08 15.11
C ALA A 147 17.15 -6.85 13.78
N ALA A 148 16.11 -7.61 13.45
CA ALA A 148 15.98 -8.21 12.12
C ALA A 148 15.76 -7.11 11.08
N LEU A 149 16.44 -7.19 9.92
CA LEU A 149 16.23 -6.23 8.82
C LEU A 149 14.82 -6.34 8.24
N PHE A 150 14.31 -7.57 8.14
CA PHE A 150 12.97 -7.87 7.66
C PHE A 150 12.22 -8.65 8.74
N PRO A 151 11.64 -7.97 9.74
CA PRO A 151 10.77 -8.65 10.71
C PRO A 151 9.54 -9.26 10.03
N ARG A 152 9.16 -8.68 8.88
CA ARG A 152 8.13 -9.14 7.95
C ARG A 152 8.75 -9.24 6.57
N THR A 153 8.68 -10.42 5.96
CA THR A 153 9.17 -10.62 4.59
C THR A 153 8.33 -9.78 3.62
N PRO A 154 8.93 -8.92 2.79
CA PRO A 154 8.21 -8.16 1.76
C PRO A 154 7.52 -9.09 0.78
N VAL A 155 6.38 -8.65 0.23
CA VAL A 155 5.63 -9.41 -0.78
C VAL A 155 5.56 -8.60 -2.06
N ILE A 156 6.01 -9.18 -3.16
CA ILE A 156 5.85 -8.59 -4.49
C ILE A 156 4.61 -9.17 -5.16
N GLY A 157 3.85 -8.33 -5.84
CA GLY A 157 2.72 -8.71 -6.67
C GLY A 157 2.79 -7.99 -8.01
N TYR A 158 2.54 -8.71 -9.08
CA TYR A 158 2.47 -8.19 -10.44
C TYR A 158 1.03 -8.30 -10.93
N PHE A 159 0.49 -7.17 -11.38
CA PHE A 159 -0.92 -6.97 -11.67
C PHE A 159 -1.07 -6.35 -13.05
N GLU A 160 -2.05 -6.84 -13.80
CA GLU A 160 -2.50 -6.23 -15.06
C GLU A 160 -3.82 -5.49 -14.78
N ALA A 161 -3.99 -4.29 -15.33
CA ALA A 161 -5.31 -3.66 -15.40
C ALA A 161 -6.29 -4.54 -16.19
N ASN A 162 -7.56 -4.55 -15.80
CA ASN A 162 -8.60 -5.32 -16.47
C ASN A 162 -9.72 -4.37 -16.92
N ASP A 163 -9.91 -4.25 -18.22
CA ASP A 163 -11.13 -3.71 -18.81
C ASP A 163 -11.93 -4.86 -19.42
N LYS A 164 -13.20 -4.98 -19.01
CA LYS A 164 -14.09 -6.02 -19.51
C LYS A 164 -14.52 -5.76 -20.95
N ASP A 165 -14.35 -4.54 -21.45
CA ASP A 165 -14.86 -4.09 -22.74
C ASP A 165 -13.79 -3.98 -23.84
N GLU A 166 -12.50 -4.16 -23.51
CA GLU A 166 -11.40 -4.07 -24.47
C GLU A 166 -10.63 -5.40 -24.63
N GLU A 167 -10.24 -5.72 -25.86
CA GLU A 167 -9.36 -6.86 -26.18
C GLU A 167 -7.86 -6.49 -26.09
N SER A 168 -7.54 -5.23 -25.76
CA SER A 168 -6.18 -4.70 -25.62
C SER A 168 -5.48 -5.24 -24.37
N GLU A 169 -4.17 -5.45 -24.47
CA GLU A 169 -3.31 -5.52 -23.30
C GLU A 169 -3.25 -4.11 -22.68
N LEU A 170 -3.60 -4.04 -21.40
CA LEU A 170 -3.64 -2.79 -20.63
C LEU A 170 -2.45 -2.78 -19.68
N ASN A 171 -2.06 -1.58 -19.27
CA ASN A 171 -0.90 -1.39 -18.42
C ASN A 171 -0.88 -2.30 -17.19
N ASP A 172 0.28 -2.85 -16.97
CA ASP A 172 0.68 -3.69 -15.86
C ASP A 172 1.57 -2.90 -14.89
N PHE A 173 1.84 -3.50 -13.74
CA PHE A 173 2.72 -2.92 -12.74
C PHE A 173 3.12 -3.95 -11.68
N ALA A 174 4.34 -3.79 -11.16
CA ALA A 174 4.82 -4.48 -9.98
C ALA A 174 4.65 -3.64 -8.71
N LEU A 175 3.98 -4.21 -7.71
CA LEU A 175 3.89 -3.67 -6.35
C LEU A 175 4.78 -4.45 -5.39
N VAL A 176 5.52 -3.75 -4.55
CA VAL A 176 6.21 -4.34 -3.39
C VAL A 176 5.61 -3.79 -2.10
N ASN A 177 5.00 -4.68 -1.33
CA ASN A 177 4.44 -4.38 -0.03
C ASN A 177 5.49 -4.60 1.07
N VAL A 178 5.73 -3.55 1.85
CA VAL A 178 6.74 -3.53 2.91
C VAL A 178 6.10 -3.15 4.26
N ASN A 179 6.57 -3.77 5.33
CA ASN A 179 6.40 -3.25 6.69
C ASN A 179 7.75 -3.38 7.42
N LEU A 180 8.48 -2.27 7.49
CA LEU A 180 9.82 -2.24 8.09
C LEU A 180 9.75 -2.37 9.62
N ALA A 181 10.91 -2.51 10.25
CA ALA A 181 10.99 -2.62 11.70
C ALA A 181 10.45 -1.36 12.38
N PRO A 182 9.70 -1.50 13.49
CA PRO A 182 9.13 -0.35 14.16
C PRO A 182 10.25 0.55 14.71
N GLY A 183 10.02 1.85 14.63
CA GLY A 183 10.90 2.87 15.19
C GLY A 183 11.73 3.58 14.13
N GLN A 184 11.48 4.89 14.02
CA GLN A 184 12.15 5.82 13.11
C GLN A 184 13.63 6.06 13.43
N HIS A 185 14.22 5.37 14.40
CA HIS A 185 15.65 5.50 14.73
C HIS A 185 16.50 4.40 14.08
N ASN A 186 15.86 3.53 13.31
CA ASN A 186 16.46 2.41 12.62
C ASN A 186 16.93 2.77 11.21
N ASP A 187 17.28 4.04 10.95
CA ASP A 187 17.54 4.60 9.62
C ASP A 187 18.55 3.78 8.80
N GLU A 188 19.61 3.28 9.45
CA GLU A 188 20.61 2.41 8.81
C GLU A 188 20.01 1.07 8.38
N ASN A 189 19.18 0.47 9.23
CA ASN A 189 18.48 -0.78 8.92
C ASN A 189 17.44 -0.55 7.81
N HIS A 190 16.71 0.58 7.84
CA HIS A 190 15.74 0.93 6.80
C HIS A 190 16.41 1.16 5.45
N LEU A 191 17.53 1.91 5.42
CA LEU A 191 18.35 2.08 4.22
C LEU A 191 18.80 0.73 3.65
N ILE A 192 19.40 -0.13 4.47
CA ILE A 192 19.90 -1.44 4.02
C ILE A 192 18.74 -2.32 3.53
N ALA A 193 17.61 -2.31 4.23
CA ALA A 193 16.42 -3.06 3.84
C ALA A 193 15.88 -2.60 2.47
N MET A 194 15.76 -1.28 2.24
CA MET A 194 15.34 -0.74 0.95
C MET A 194 16.33 -1.01 -0.16
N THR A 195 17.63 -0.84 0.08
CA THR A 195 18.66 -1.20 -0.91
C THR A 195 18.57 -2.67 -1.30
N LEU A 196 18.32 -3.57 -0.34
CA LEU A 196 18.17 -5.00 -0.62
C LEU A 196 16.87 -5.33 -1.36
N ILE A 197 15.76 -4.66 -1.04
CA ILE A 197 14.51 -4.83 -1.80
C ILE A 197 14.71 -4.38 -3.24
N GLU A 198 15.22 -3.16 -3.44
CA GLU A 198 15.47 -2.60 -4.77
C GLU A 198 16.42 -3.50 -5.59
N TYR A 199 17.53 -3.93 -4.99
CA TYR A 199 18.49 -4.82 -5.66
C TYR A 199 17.92 -6.19 -6.02
N ARG A 200 16.92 -6.68 -5.28
CA ARG A 200 16.30 -8.01 -5.49
C ARG A 200 15.03 -7.97 -6.33
N LEU A 201 14.59 -6.80 -6.78
CA LEU A 201 13.38 -6.67 -7.58
C LEU A 201 13.49 -7.44 -8.89
N ASP A 202 14.56 -7.22 -9.65
CA ASP A 202 14.80 -7.91 -10.93
C ASP A 202 14.87 -9.43 -10.75
N ASP A 203 15.58 -9.89 -9.71
CA ASP A 203 15.66 -11.32 -9.35
C ASP A 203 14.27 -11.90 -9.05
N ALA A 204 13.41 -11.14 -8.35
CA ALA A 204 12.08 -11.57 -7.96
C ALA A 204 11.13 -11.64 -9.17
N LEU A 205 11.14 -10.63 -10.04
CA LEU A 205 10.37 -10.60 -11.29
C LEU A 205 10.84 -11.69 -12.26
N THR A 206 12.14 -11.85 -12.45
CA THR A 206 12.73 -12.92 -13.27
C THR A 206 12.31 -14.30 -12.77
N ALA A 207 12.27 -14.52 -11.44
CA ALA A 207 11.82 -15.79 -10.86
C ALA A 207 10.34 -16.09 -11.12
N MET A 208 9.55 -15.09 -11.51
CA MET A 208 8.16 -15.19 -11.93
C MET A 208 7.99 -15.17 -13.45
N ASN A 209 9.09 -15.09 -14.20
CA ASN A 209 9.11 -14.92 -15.66
C ASN A 209 8.35 -13.65 -16.11
N ILE A 210 8.64 -12.54 -15.43
CA ILE A 210 8.09 -11.20 -15.70
C ILE A 210 9.26 -10.23 -15.91
N ASN A 211 9.13 -9.32 -16.85
CA ASN A 211 10.04 -8.20 -17.08
C ASN A 211 9.26 -6.89 -17.03
N GLU A 212 9.35 -6.19 -15.91
CA GLU A 212 8.49 -5.05 -15.61
C GLU A 212 9.32 -3.89 -15.06
N GLU A 213 9.16 -2.68 -15.58
CA GLU A 213 9.83 -1.44 -15.13
C GLU A 213 8.92 -0.51 -14.30
N ASP A 214 7.61 -0.61 -14.46
CA ASP A 214 6.56 0.08 -13.71
C ASP A 214 6.43 -0.50 -12.31
N ARG A 215 7.27 0.02 -11.41
CA ARG A 215 7.45 -0.52 -10.06
C ARG A 215 7.03 0.50 -9.01
N ILE A 216 6.25 0.03 -8.05
CA ILE A 216 5.83 0.81 -6.88
C ILE A 216 6.20 0.04 -5.62
N ILE A 217 6.99 0.66 -4.73
CA ILE A 217 7.30 0.12 -3.39
C ILE A 217 6.49 0.93 -2.38
N LEU A 218 5.61 0.28 -1.64
CA LEU A 218 4.67 0.96 -0.75
C LEU A 218 4.43 0.17 0.53
N GLY A 219 4.05 0.87 1.60
CA GLY A 219 3.92 0.22 2.90
C GLY A 219 4.13 1.14 4.08
N ASP A 220 4.11 0.54 5.27
CA ASP A 220 4.55 1.17 6.51
C ASP A 220 6.07 1.04 6.62
N PHE A 221 6.79 2.11 6.26
CA PHE A 221 8.24 2.15 6.31
C PHE A 221 8.76 2.45 7.71
N ASN A 222 7.90 2.79 8.67
CA ASN A 222 8.31 3.17 10.02
C ASN A 222 9.42 4.24 10.07
N ASP A 223 9.55 5.06 9.03
CA ASP A 223 10.56 6.10 8.82
C ASP A 223 9.88 7.42 8.50
N ASN A 224 10.42 8.56 8.94
CA ASN A 224 9.82 9.87 8.70
C ASN A 224 10.90 10.87 8.21
N PRO A 225 11.09 11.04 6.90
CA PRO A 225 12.16 11.86 6.34
C PRO A 225 11.96 13.35 6.55
N GLN A 226 10.77 13.76 6.96
CA GLN A 226 10.36 15.16 7.07
C GLN A 226 10.37 15.64 8.53
N LYS A 227 10.53 14.72 9.49
CA LYS A 227 10.55 15.07 10.91
C LYS A 227 11.76 15.94 11.22
N VAL A 228 11.48 17.12 11.78
CA VAL A 228 12.51 18.03 12.30
C VAL A 228 12.57 17.98 13.83
N SER A 229 13.75 18.21 14.38
CA SER A 229 13.98 18.44 15.80
C SER A 229 13.48 19.83 16.21
N GLU A 230 13.47 20.11 17.52
CA GLU A 230 13.18 21.46 18.06
C GLU A 230 14.12 22.54 17.49
N THR A 231 15.32 22.17 17.05
CA THR A 231 16.29 23.09 16.44
C THR A 231 16.12 23.25 14.92
N GLY A 232 15.09 22.62 14.33
CA GLY A 232 14.79 22.71 12.90
C GLY A 232 15.70 21.87 11.99
N THR A 233 16.50 20.97 12.55
CA THR A 233 17.31 20.01 11.77
C THR A 233 16.54 18.72 11.57
N LEU A 234 16.78 17.98 10.48
CA LEU A 234 16.19 16.65 10.32
C LEU A 234 16.52 15.78 11.53
N LYS A 235 15.48 15.16 12.10
CA LYS A 235 15.60 14.29 13.27
C LYS A 235 16.15 12.91 12.88
N TYR A 236 15.83 12.47 11.66
CA TYR A 236 16.21 11.18 11.10
C TYR A 236 16.98 11.37 9.80
N SER A 237 17.77 10.38 9.43
CA SER A 237 18.64 10.41 8.26
C SER A 237 17.82 10.26 6.97
N PRO A 238 17.93 11.20 6.01
CA PRO A 238 17.23 11.09 4.72
C PRO A 238 17.90 10.11 3.73
N ALA A 239 18.93 9.37 4.17
CA ALA A 239 19.79 8.58 3.29
C ALA A 239 19.03 7.51 2.50
N MET A 240 18.02 6.87 3.09
CA MET A 240 17.15 5.91 2.38
C MET A 240 16.48 6.57 1.18
N TYR A 241 15.84 7.71 1.38
CA TYR A 241 15.13 8.42 0.32
C TYR A 241 16.07 8.98 -0.75
N TYR A 242 17.27 9.45 -0.37
CA TYR A 242 18.29 9.84 -1.33
C TYR A 242 18.81 8.65 -2.16
N HIS A 243 18.97 7.48 -1.55
CA HIS A 243 19.33 6.27 -2.26
C HIS A 243 18.24 5.85 -3.26
N MET A 244 16.98 5.85 -2.84
CA MET A 244 15.85 5.52 -3.71
C MET A 244 15.68 6.53 -4.85
N ALA A 245 15.87 7.82 -4.57
CA ALA A 245 15.91 8.86 -5.61
C ALA A 245 17.06 8.67 -6.59
N PHE A 246 18.24 8.29 -6.12
CA PHE A 246 19.37 7.91 -6.99
C PHE A 246 19.04 6.71 -7.88
N LYS A 247 18.22 5.77 -7.39
CA LYS A 247 17.68 4.64 -8.16
C LYS A 247 16.51 5.00 -9.08
N GLY A 248 16.10 6.26 -9.14
CA GLY A 248 15.02 6.72 -10.02
C GLY A 248 13.62 6.66 -9.40
N TYR A 249 13.51 6.41 -8.09
CA TYR A 249 12.22 6.43 -7.39
C TYR A 249 11.88 7.81 -6.86
N MET A 250 10.59 8.17 -6.90
CA MET A 250 10.06 9.37 -6.27
C MET A 250 9.10 8.97 -5.14
N ASP A 251 9.27 9.56 -3.96
CA ASP A 251 8.28 9.44 -2.89
C ASP A 251 7.07 10.33 -3.19
N TYR A 252 5.91 9.71 -3.32
CA TYR A 252 4.65 10.38 -3.62
C TYR A 252 3.98 10.93 -2.37
N VAL A 253 4.46 10.61 -1.16
CA VAL A 253 3.94 11.18 0.08
C VAL A 253 4.44 12.62 0.26
N PRO A 254 3.56 13.63 0.14
CA PRO A 254 3.97 15.02 0.14
C PRO A 254 4.29 15.53 1.55
N ALA A 255 5.06 16.61 1.62
CA ALA A 255 5.46 17.22 2.88
C ALA A 255 4.37 18.01 3.61
N ASP A 256 3.20 18.18 2.98
CA ASP A 256 2.03 18.81 3.58
C ASP A 256 1.13 17.81 4.33
N PHE A 257 1.42 16.51 4.25
CA PHE A 257 0.79 15.53 5.14
C PHE A 257 1.22 15.82 6.57
N LYS A 258 0.26 15.90 7.48
CA LYS A 258 0.58 16.10 8.89
C LYS A 258 1.07 14.80 9.52
N SER A 259 0.36 13.71 9.24
CA SER A 259 0.65 12.37 9.77
C SER A 259 -0.07 11.33 8.92
N THR A 260 0.51 10.14 8.85
CA THR A 260 -0.08 8.92 8.24
C THR A 260 -0.49 7.91 9.31
N ARG A 261 -0.04 8.12 10.55
CA ARG A 261 -0.36 7.30 11.71
C ARG A 261 -0.73 8.16 12.92
N MET A 262 -1.79 7.78 13.60
CA MET A 262 -2.19 8.32 14.90
C MET A 262 -1.13 8.02 15.95
N ASP A 263 -0.27 9.00 16.22
CA ASP A 263 0.53 9.12 17.42
C ASP A 263 0.06 10.31 18.27
N THR A 264 0.62 10.50 19.45
CA THR A 264 0.17 11.53 20.40
C THR A 264 0.21 12.95 19.82
N GLU A 265 1.20 13.24 18.97
CA GLU A 265 1.40 14.58 18.39
C GLU A 265 0.79 14.72 16.98
N LEU A 266 0.29 13.63 16.39
CA LEU A 266 -0.19 13.54 15.02
C LEU A 266 0.81 14.10 14.03
N ASP A 267 2.06 13.66 14.14
CA ASP A 267 3.18 14.14 13.31
C ASP A 267 4.12 13.02 12.83
N SER A 268 3.61 11.78 12.87
CA SER A 268 4.25 10.59 12.33
C SER A 268 3.78 10.31 10.90
N ILE A 269 4.65 10.57 9.92
CA ILE A 269 4.50 10.18 8.51
C ILE A 269 5.40 8.97 8.34
N VAL A 270 4.82 7.77 8.30
CA VAL A 270 5.56 6.49 8.26
C VAL A 270 5.11 5.57 7.14
N ASP A 271 3.93 5.83 6.57
CA ASP A 271 3.43 5.11 5.42
C ASP A 271 3.84 5.87 4.16
N HIS A 272 4.49 5.18 3.21
CA HIS A 272 5.11 5.79 2.03
C HIS A 272 4.75 5.06 0.74
N VAL A 273 4.91 5.75 -0.38
CA VAL A 273 4.71 5.22 -1.74
C VAL A 273 5.85 5.71 -2.62
N LEU A 274 6.83 4.85 -2.89
CA LEU A 274 7.94 5.11 -3.80
C LEU A 274 7.61 4.58 -5.20
N VAL A 275 7.65 5.46 -6.20
CA VAL A 275 7.26 5.16 -7.58
C VAL A 275 8.48 5.26 -8.50
N SER A 276 8.77 4.20 -9.27
CA SER A 276 9.85 4.19 -10.26
C SER A 276 9.62 5.25 -11.35
N GLN A 277 10.69 5.64 -12.04
CA GLN A 277 10.59 6.62 -13.12
C GLN A 277 9.65 6.17 -14.25
N ALA A 278 9.60 4.87 -14.55
CA ALA A 278 8.70 4.32 -15.56
C ALA A 278 7.23 4.47 -15.10
N ALA A 279 6.88 3.98 -13.92
CA ALA A 279 5.50 4.02 -13.40
C ALA A 279 4.95 5.45 -13.25
N GLN A 280 5.81 6.45 -13.04
CA GLN A 280 5.39 7.85 -12.90
C GLN A 280 4.56 8.37 -14.09
N ARG A 281 4.76 7.85 -15.31
CA ARG A 281 4.01 8.32 -16.49
C ARG A 281 2.53 7.89 -16.48
N HIS A 282 2.19 6.82 -15.77
CA HIS A 282 0.82 6.31 -15.67
C HIS A 282 0.07 6.88 -14.46
N LEU A 283 0.77 7.43 -13.47
CA LEU A 283 0.16 7.93 -12.24
C LEU A 283 -0.37 9.37 -12.36
N PHE A 284 -1.50 9.61 -11.72
CA PHE A 284 -2.13 10.91 -11.62
C PHE A 284 -1.49 11.77 -10.51
N GLY A 285 -0.97 12.94 -10.90
CA GLY A 285 -0.70 14.05 -9.98
C GLY A 285 0.61 14.00 -9.19
N ASN A 286 1.53 13.06 -9.49
CA ASN A 286 2.82 12.88 -8.80
C ASN A 286 2.72 12.97 -7.26
N ARG A 287 1.62 12.48 -6.70
CA ARG A 287 1.30 12.58 -5.29
C ARG A 287 0.42 11.44 -4.85
N ALA A 288 0.48 11.15 -3.56
CA ALA A 288 -0.48 10.30 -2.89
C ALA A 288 -1.65 11.11 -2.33
N PHE A 289 -2.72 10.38 -2.01
CA PHE A 289 -3.94 10.87 -1.37
C PHE A 289 -4.10 10.17 -0.03
N LEU A 290 -4.16 10.96 1.04
CA LEU A 290 -4.41 10.49 2.39
C LEU A 290 -5.91 10.50 2.65
N TRP A 291 -6.43 9.42 3.21
CA TRP A 291 -7.80 9.39 3.71
C TRP A 291 -7.84 9.66 5.21
N LEU A 292 -8.66 10.61 5.67
CA LEU A 292 -8.87 10.94 7.08
C LEU A 292 -10.36 10.87 7.42
N PRO A 293 -10.72 10.44 8.64
CA PRO A 293 -12.12 10.41 9.05
C PRO A 293 -12.75 11.79 9.08
N GLU A 294 -14.04 11.86 8.78
CA GLU A 294 -14.82 13.07 8.99
C GLU A 294 -14.74 13.51 10.46
N ASN A 295 -14.74 14.82 10.70
CA ASN A 295 -14.60 15.39 12.04
C ASN A 295 -13.30 14.98 12.77
N ALA A 296 -12.22 14.76 12.01
CA ALA A 296 -10.88 14.69 12.56
C ALA A 296 -10.50 16.02 13.24
N PRO A 297 -9.88 16.00 14.45
CA PRO A 297 -9.38 14.84 15.18
C PRO A 297 -10.37 14.22 16.19
N GLU A 298 -11.56 14.79 16.40
CA GLU A 298 -12.52 14.32 17.41
C GLU A 298 -12.96 12.87 17.19
N SER A 299 -13.00 12.42 15.94
CA SER A 299 -13.36 11.05 15.56
C SER A 299 -12.23 10.02 15.65
N PHE A 300 -11.00 10.39 15.99
CA PHE A 300 -9.84 9.49 15.90
C PHE A 300 -9.91 8.28 16.83
N ALA A 301 -10.43 8.45 18.05
CA ALA A 301 -10.57 7.33 18.99
C ALA A 301 -11.56 6.27 18.46
N GLU A 302 -12.73 6.71 17.99
CA GLU A 302 -13.76 5.86 17.38
C GLU A 302 -13.27 5.23 16.07
N TRP A 303 -12.59 6.01 15.23
CA TRP A 303 -11.96 5.52 14.02
C TRP A 303 -11.00 4.37 14.31
N ARG A 304 -10.08 4.53 15.26
CA ARG A 304 -9.10 3.49 15.58
C ARG A 304 -9.75 2.21 16.10
N GLU A 305 -10.82 2.34 16.88
CA GLU A 305 -11.56 1.20 17.43
C GLU A 305 -12.04 0.26 16.32
N THR A 306 -12.49 0.82 15.20
CA THR A 306 -13.01 0.07 14.05
C THR A 306 -11.93 -0.20 13.01
N PHE A 307 -11.25 0.84 12.52
CA PHE A 307 -10.46 0.83 11.30
C PHE A 307 -8.98 0.56 11.57
N SER A 308 -8.19 1.56 11.99
CA SER A 308 -6.75 1.40 12.30
C SER A 308 -6.20 2.68 12.92
N ASN A 309 -5.04 2.62 13.59
CA ASN A 309 -4.25 3.80 13.92
C ASN A 309 -3.48 4.34 12.71
N HIS A 310 -3.40 3.62 11.59
CA HIS A 310 -2.88 4.14 10.33
C HIS A 310 -4.00 4.59 9.40
N PHE A 311 -3.74 5.69 8.71
CA PHE A 311 -4.60 6.24 7.66
C PHE A 311 -4.21 5.63 6.32
N PRO A 312 -5.16 5.11 5.51
CA PRO A 312 -4.85 4.63 4.18
C PRO A 312 -4.27 5.74 3.31
N ILE A 313 -3.25 5.40 2.54
CA ILE A 313 -2.68 6.27 1.51
C ILE A 313 -2.87 5.60 0.17
N SER A 314 -3.29 6.36 -0.85
CA SER A 314 -3.49 5.84 -2.20
C SER A 314 -2.80 6.67 -3.26
N VAL A 315 -2.42 6.01 -4.36
CA VAL A 315 -2.11 6.64 -5.64
C VAL A 315 -3.16 6.23 -6.65
N VAL A 316 -3.32 7.06 -7.69
CA VAL A 316 -4.29 6.81 -8.76
C VAL A 316 -3.50 6.62 -10.04
N MET A 317 -3.70 5.49 -10.70
CA MET A 317 -3.12 5.13 -11.98
C MET A 317 -4.17 5.29 -13.06
N ASN A 318 -3.82 5.92 -14.18
CA ASN A 318 -4.67 5.93 -15.35
C ASN A 318 -4.51 4.60 -16.07
N ILE A 319 -5.61 3.97 -16.43
CA ILE A 319 -5.58 2.78 -17.29
C ILE A 319 -5.26 3.25 -18.70
N THR A 320 -4.18 2.72 -19.26
CA THR A 320 -3.72 2.99 -20.62
C THR A 320 -3.42 1.67 -21.32
N GLU A 321 -3.30 1.71 -22.65
CA GLU A 321 -2.67 0.60 -23.38
C GLU A 321 -1.27 0.36 -22.81
N ASP A 322 -0.91 -0.92 -22.74
CA ASP A 322 0.42 -1.36 -22.34
C ASP A 322 1.49 -0.86 -23.35
N ASP A 323 2.66 -0.45 -22.86
CA ASP A 323 3.68 0.22 -23.68
C ASP A 323 5.13 -0.27 -23.49
N ASP A 324 5.36 -1.30 -22.69
CA ASP A 324 6.61 -2.07 -22.62
C ASP A 324 6.46 -3.52 -23.13
N GLU A 325 7.60 -4.19 -23.36
CA GLU A 325 7.64 -5.58 -23.84
C GLU A 325 7.95 -6.51 -22.66
N ASP A 326 7.01 -7.40 -22.34
CA ASP A 326 7.12 -8.51 -21.38
C ASP A 326 8.15 -9.62 -21.76
#